data_AF-A0A427C1R5-F1
#
_entry.id   AF-A0A427C1R5-F1
#
_cell.length_a   1.000
_cell.length_b   1.000
_cell.length_c   1.000
_cell.angle_alpha   90.00
_cell.angle_beta   90.00
_cell.angle_gamma   90.00
#
_symmetry.space_group_name_H-M   'P 1'
#
loop_
_entity.id
_entity.type
_entity.pdbx_description
1 polymer ?
#
loop_
_entity_poly.entity_id
_entity_poly.type
_entity_poly.pdbx_seq_one_letter_code
_entity_poly.pdbx_strand_id
1 'polypeptide(L)'
;MNTHPDWDVHGFGRDGMEYFQVNDRAGKIQLIIGHADGVFWLLPAGDPHARVILPGDPALPVDAVLVSEVYRNPEFHLRLYASENGKIWGVDSTH
;
A
#
# COMPACT_ATOMS: atom_id res chain seq x y z
N MET A 1 -12.03 0.17 -2.65
CA MET A 1 -12.62 -1.17 -2.62
C MET A 1 -11.50 -2.18 -2.47
N ASN A 2 -11.62 -3.05 -1.47
CA ASN A 2 -10.71 -4.17 -1.27
C ASN A 2 -10.96 -5.24 -2.36
N THR A 3 -9.89 -5.75 -2.96
CA THR A 3 -9.95 -6.65 -4.13
C THR A 3 -9.22 -7.99 -3.91
N HIS A 4 -8.55 -8.19 -2.78
CA HIS A 4 -7.79 -9.40 -2.48
C HIS A 4 -8.29 -10.12 -1.21
N PRO A 5 -8.41 -11.46 -1.20
CA PRO A 5 -8.97 -12.19 -0.06
C PRO A 5 -8.04 -12.30 1.16
N ASP A 6 -6.72 -12.23 0.98
CA ASP A 6 -5.76 -12.38 2.09
C ASP A 6 -5.39 -11.05 2.77
N TRP A 7 -5.85 -9.93 2.22
CA TRP A 7 -5.54 -8.60 2.69
C TRP A 7 -6.81 -7.86 3.00
N ASP A 8 -6.83 -7.17 4.13
CA ASP A 8 -7.91 -6.24 4.46
C ASP A 8 -7.37 -4.82 4.50
N VAL A 9 -8.06 -3.91 3.83
CA VAL A 9 -7.65 -2.50 3.75
C VAL A 9 -8.74 -1.64 4.36
N HIS A 10 -8.41 -1.04 5.50
CA HIS A 10 -9.30 -0.16 6.25
C HIS A 10 -8.88 1.30 6.06
N GLY A 11 -9.75 2.08 5.42
CA GLY A 11 -9.58 3.52 5.25
C GLY A 11 -10.28 4.28 6.38
N PHE A 12 -9.59 5.23 7.01
CA PHE A 12 -10.17 6.14 7.99
C PHE A 12 -9.56 7.54 7.87
N GLY A 13 -10.40 8.56 8.07
CA GLY A 13 -9.97 9.96 8.04
C GLY A 13 -9.73 10.51 9.45
N ARG A 14 -8.68 11.31 9.63
CA ARG A 14 -8.40 12.04 10.87
C ARG A 14 -7.67 13.34 10.56
N ASP A 15 -8.13 14.44 11.17
CA ASP A 15 -7.49 15.76 11.08
C ASP A 15 -7.29 16.24 9.62
N GLY A 16 -8.22 15.88 8.72
CA GLY A 16 -8.17 16.22 7.29
C GLY A 16 -7.26 15.32 6.45
N MET A 17 -6.62 14.33 7.06
CA MET A 17 -5.78 13.34 6.39
C MET A 17 -6.52 12.01 6.28
N GLU A 18 -6.25 11.26 5.21
CA GLU A 18 -6.74 9.90 5.03
C GLU A 18 -5.67 8.88 5.36
N TYR A 19 -6.04 7.82 6.04
CA TYR A 19 -5.15 6.72 6.40
C TYR A 19 -5.72 5.40 5.94
N PHE A 20 -4.86 4.58 5.35
CA PHE A 20 -5.18 3.26 4.83
C PHE A 20 -4.31 2.23 5.52
N GLN A 21 -4.91 1.49 6.45
CA GLN A 21 -4.27 0.41 7.17
C GLN A 21 -4.47 -0.91 6.42
N VAL A 22 -3.37 -1.60 6.13
CA VAL A 22 -3.38 -2.93 5.50
C VAL A 22 -3.13 -3.98 6.55
N ASN A 23 -4.07 -4.92 6.69
CA ASN A 23 -4.00 -6.05 7.61
C ASN A 23 -3.89 -7.35 6.84
N ASP A 24 -3.15 -8.32 7.41
CA ASP A 24 -3.24 -9.70 6.95
C ASP A 24 -4.51 -10.40 7.48
N ARG A 25 -4.71 -11.65 7.04
CA ARG A 25 -5.85 -12.48 7.48
C ARG A 25 -5.88 -12.76 8.99
N ALA A 26 -4.76 -12.64 9.69
CA ALA A 26 -4.69 -12.78 11.14
C ALA A 26 -5.01 -11.45 11.88
N GLY A 27 -5.26 -10.37 11.14
CA GLY A 27 -5.52 -9.04 11.68
C GLY A 27 -4.26 -8.26 12.06
N LYS A 28 -3.06 -8.76 11.69
CA LYS A 28 -1.81 -8.06 11.94
C LYS A 28 -1.63 -6.95 10.91
N ILE A 29 -1.35 -5.75 11.41
CA ILE A 29 -1.01 -4.59 10.59
C ILE A 29 0.30 -4.86 9.87
N GLN A 30 0.28 -4.76 8.55
CA GLN A 30 1.47 -4.86 7.71
C GLN A 30 2.06 -3.48 7.40
N LEU A 31 1.20 -2.51 7.08
CA LEU A 31 1.60 -1.12 6.82
C LEU A 31 0.40 -0.19 6.97
N ILE A 32 0.69 1.09 7.15
CA ILE A 32 -0.31 2.16 7.14
C ILE A 32 0.19 3.26 6.20
N ILE A 33 -0.60 3.57 5.18
CA ILE A 33 -0.35 4.65 4.22
C ILE A 33 -1.17 5.86 4.64
N GLY A 34 -0.53 7.02 4.78
CA GLY A 34 -1.20 8.30 4.87
C GLY A 34 -1.29 8.95 3.49
N HIS A 35 -2.40 9.65 3.26
CA HIS A 35 -2.65 10.44 2.06
C HIS A 35 -3.24 11.81 2.46
N ALA A 36 -2.68 12.88 1.91
CA ALA A 36 -3.24 14.22 1.94
C ALA A 36 -2.69 15.04 0.79
N ASP A 37 -3.56 15.81 0.12
CA ASP A 37 -3.19 16.74 -0.96
C ASP A 37 -2.31 16.10 -2.05
N GLY A 38 -2.57 14.83 -2.41
CA GLY A 38 -1.81 14.08 -3.43
C GLY A 38 -0.46 13.55 -2.96
N VAL A 39 -0.09 13.78 -1.69
CA VAL A 39 1.15 13.29 -1.09
C VAL A 39 0.85 12.02 -0.32
N PHE A 40 1.69 11.00 -0.54
CA PHE A 40 1.62 9.73 0.18
C PHE A 40 2.82 9.57 1.10
N TRP A 41 2.60 8.99 2.27
CA TRP A 41 3.68 8.63 3.20
C TRP A 41 3.32 7.36 3.97
N LEU A 42 4.33 6.73 4.55
CA LEU A 42 4.16 5.57 5.44
C LEU A 42 4.27 6.00 6.88
N LEU A 43 3.38 5.47 7.72
CA LEU A 43 3.53 5.61 9.17
C LEU A 43 4.45 4.50 9.68
N PRO A 44 5.24 4.75 10.74
CA PRO A 44 6.09 3.75 11.38
C PRO A 44 5.25 2.77 12.23
N ALA A 45 4.32 2.09 11.58
CA ALA A 45 3.39 1.14 12.18
C ALA A 45 3.18 -0.03 11.20
N GLY A 46 3.35 -1.26 11.71
CA GLY A 46 3.27 -2.48 10.90
C GLY A 46 4.60 -3.23 10.86
N ASP A 47 4.88 -3.90 9.74
CA ASP A 47 6.10 -4.66 9.53
C ASP A 47 7.26 -3.71 9.15
N PRO A 48 8.31 -3.59 9.98
CA PRO A 48 9.46 -2.71 9.70
C PRO A 48 10.28 -3.15 8.47
N HIS A 49 10.06 -4.38 7.97
CA HIS A 49 10.73 -4.91 6.79
C HIS A 49 9.86 -4.82 5.52
N ALA A 50 8.64 -4.27 5.62
CA ALA A 50 7.79 -4.08 4.47
C ALA A 50 8.44 -3.14 3.46
N ARG A 51 8.67 -3.64 2.23
CA ARG A 51 9.13 -2.82 1.11
C ARG A 51 7.93 -2.17 0.47
N VAL A 52 7.92 -0.85 0.44
CA VAL A 52 6.84 -0.06 -0.15
C VAL A 52 7.46 0.97 -1.08
N ILE A 53 6.87 1.13 -2.26
CA ILE A 53 7.19 2.17 -3.23
C ILE A 53 5.97 3.09 -3.31
N LEU A 54 6.18 4.35 -2.96
CA LEU A 54 5.16 5.41 -3.03
C LEU A 54 5.27 6.20 -4.34
N PRO A 55 4.23 6.97 -4.71
CA PRO A 55 4.34 7.91 -5.81
C PRO A 55 5.50 8.89 -5.56
N GLY A 56 6.45 8.94 -6.49
CA GLY A 56 7.67 9.77 -6.39
C GLY A 56 8.91 9.03 -5.87
N ASP A 57 8.77 7.81 -5.35
CA ASP A 57 9.91 6.94 -5.04
C ASP A 57 10.58 6.41 -6.32
N PRO A 58 11.80 5.84 -6.22
CA PRO A 58 12.43 5.14 -7.33
C PRO A 58 11.53 4.04 -7.91
N ALA A 59 11.66 3.83 -9.21
CA ALA A 59 10.89 2.81 -9.93
C ALA A 59 11.04 1.42 -9.29
N LEU A 60 10.00 0.60 -9.44
CA LEU A 60 10.02 -0.80 -9.04
C LEU A 60 11.23 -1.53 -9.64
N PRO A 61 11.82 -2.50 -8.92
CA PRO A 61 12.85 -3.38 -9.46
C PRO A 61 12.41 -4.02 -10.78
N VAL A 62 13.36 -4.27 -11.69
CA VAL A 62 13.07 -4.84 -13.02
C VAL A 62 12.46 -6.24 -12.97
N ASP A 63 12.73 -6.97 -11.89
CA ASP A 63 12.19 -8.31 -11.62
C ASP A 63 10.82 -8.27 -10.91
N ALA A 64 10.29 -7.08 -10.59
CA ALA A 64 9.01 -6.95 -9.91
C ALA A 64 7.85 -7.32 -10.86
N VAL A 65 7.13 -8.38 -10.51
CA VAL A 65 5.95 -8.87 -11.23
C VAL A 65 4.71 -8.54 -10.43
N LEU A 66 3.73 -7.88 -11.06
CA LEU A 66 2.43 -7.61 -10.43
C LEU A 66 1.73 -8.94 -10.13
N VAL A 67 1.48 -9.20 -8.85
CA VAL A 67 0.77 -10.40 -8.38
C VAL A 67 -0.70 -10.09 -8.17
N SER A 68 -1.01 -8.92 -7.62
CA SER A 68 -2.39 -8.56 -7.30
C SER A 68 -2.59 -7.06 -7.15
N GLU A 69 -3.79 -6.60 -7.51
CA GLU A 69 -4.32 -5.34 -7.02
C GLU A 69 -5.06 -5.63 -5.71
N VAL A 70 -4.57 -5.07 -4.61
CA VAL A 70 -5.07 -5.34 -3.24
C VAL A 70 -6.19 -4.38 -2.87
N TYR A 71 -6.07 -3.12 -3.29
CA TYR A 71 -7.08 -2.11 -3.06
C TYR A 71 -7.08 -1.11 -4.19
N ARG A 72 -8.25 -0.56 -4.51
CA ARG A 72 -8.40 0.54 -5.46
C ARG A 72 -9.45 1.52 -4.99
N ASN A 73 -9.15 2.80 -5.02
CA ASN A 73 -10.15 3.86 -4.91
C ASN A 73 -9.90 4.89 -6.04
N PRO A 74 -10.70 5.97 -6.14
CA PRO A 74 -10.47 6.99 -7.15
C PRO A 74 -9.14 7.74 -7.04
N GLU A 75 -8.45 7.69 -5.89
CA GLU A 75 -7.22 8.46 -5.63
C GLU A 75 -5.94 7.67 -5.86
N PHE A 76 -5.95 6.37 -5.54
CA PHE A 76 -4.81 5.49 -5.72
C PHE A 76 -5.19 4.02 -5.81
N HIS A 77 -4.25 3.24 -6.31
CA HIS A 77 -4.31 1.79 -6.35
C HIS A 77 -3.17 1.24 -5.49
N LEU A 78 -3.50 0.32 -4.57
CA LEU A 78 -2.52 -0.47 -3.83
C LEU A 78 -2.31 -1.80 -4.55
N ARG A 79 -1.08 -2.04 -4.97
CA ARG A 79 -0.67 -3.22 -5.71
C ARG A 79 0.39 -3.98 -4.94
N LEU A 80 0.37 -5.30 -5.12
CA LEU A 80 1.33 -6.22 -4.55
C LEU A 80 2.15 -6.85 -5.66
N TYR A 81 3.46 -6.69 -5.57
CA TYR A 81 4.43 -7.24 -6.50
C TYR A 81 5.24 -8.33 -5.81
N ALA A 82 5.66 -9.34 -6.57
CA ALA A 82 6.68 -10.29 -6.18
C ALA A 82 7.98 -9.94 -6.90
N SER A 83 9.08 -10.02 -6.17
CA SER A 83 10.47 -9.87 -6.63
C SER A 83 11.28 -11.04 -6.05
N GLU A 84 12.48 -11.29 -6.57
CA GLU A 84 13.44 -12.24 -5.99
C GLU A 84 13.68 -11.99 -4.50
N ASN A 85 13.58 -10.72 -4.07
CA ASN A 85 13.81 -10.30 -2.69
C ASN A 85 12.54 -10.25 -1.83
N GLY A 86 11.44 -10.85 -2.29
CA GLY A 86 10.18 -10.94 -1.57
C GLY A 86 9.09 -10.03 -2.13
N LYS A 87 8.16 -9.63 -1.27
CA LYS A 87 6.99 -8.84 -1.66
C LYS A 87 7.30 -7.35 -1.62
N ILE A 88 6.74 -6.60 -2.58
CA ILE A 88 6.82 -5.15 -2.64
C ILE A 88 5.40 -4.60 -2.77
N TRP A 89 5.07 -3.63 -1.93
CA TRP A 89 3.84 -2.87 -2.02
C TRP A 89 4.06 -1.67 -2.93
N GLY A 90 3.27 -1.51 -3.98
CA GLY A 90 3.28 -0.33 -4.84
C GLY A 90 2.02 0.48 -4.62
N VAL A 91 2.20 1.78 -4.39
CA VAL A 91 1.10 2.76 -4.38
C VAL A 91 1.18 3.55 -5.67
N ASP A 92 0.17 3.39 -6.52
CA ASP A 92 0.05 4.13 -7.78
C ASP A 92 -1.01 5.21 -7.63
N SER A 93 -0.60 6.49 -7.65
CA SER A 93 -1.51 7.63 -7.72
C SER A 93 -2.27 7.60 -9.05
N THR A 94 -3.57 7.90 -9.01
CA THR A 94 -4.40 8.05 -10.22
C THR A 94 -4.37 9.47 -10.80
N HIS A 95 -3.77 10.42 -10.08
CA HIS A 95 -3.65 11.85 -10.44
C HIS A 95 -2.18 12.28 -10.51
#